data_AF-A0A087TMJ3-F1
#
_entry.id   AF-A0A087TMJ3-F1
#
_cell.length_a   1.000
_cell.length_b   1.000
_cell.length_c   1.000
_cell.angle_alpha   90.00
_cell.angle_beta   90.00
_cell.angle_gamma   90.00
#
_symmetry.space_group_name_H-M   'P 1'
#
loop_
_entity.id
_entity.type
_entity.pdbx_description
1 polymer ?
#
loop_
_entity_poly.entity_id
_entity_poly.type
_entity_poly.pdbx_seq_one_letter_code
_entity_poly.pdbx_strand_id
1 'polypeptide(L)'
;MGISTEFEIQEYSLYCIVEGDQYTMPLEYDEYILDLVAELERNENTYYLIFCRSVWYCDLRLDSELYIDTIFHQIIPDYLAGYLIVTALQNTTLPQDIHDKILRIAALLHRSNGMNVAPNESEISFLLPKTTADFLIQHAEWSKDISKIWEEMIALNTTEA
;
A
#
# COMPACT_ATOMS: atom_id res chain seq x y z
N MET A 1 -5.43 -11.93 -12.12
CA MET A 1 -3.99 -11.87 -11.89
C MET A 1 -3.18 -12.32 -13.11
N GLY A 2 -3.63 -13.30 -13.91
CA GLY A 2 -2.93 -13.66 -15.16
C GLY A 2 -1.51 -14.19 -14.96
N ILE A 3 -1.23 -14.72 -13.77
CA ILE A 3 0.04 -15.37 -13.42
C ILE A 3 -0.08 -16.82 -13.92
N SER A 4 0.91 -17.29 -14.67
CA SER A 4 0.86 -18.65 -15.24
C SER A 4 2.22 -19.35 -15.26
N THR A 5 3.31 -18.62 -15.01
CA THR A 5 4.64 -19.23 -14.93
C THR A 5 4.88 -19.73 -13.51
N GLU A 6 5.43 -20.93 -13.38
CA GLU A 6 5.76 -21.50 -12.07
C GLU A 6 6.72 -20.62 -11.27
N PHE A 7 7.61 -19.91 -11.97
CA PHE A 7 8.55 -18.97 -11.37
C PHE A 7 7.86 -17.75 -10.73
N GLU A 8 6.89 -17.12 -11.41
CA GLU A 8 6.13 -16.00 -10.86
C GLU A 8 5.18 -16.46 -9.73
N ILE A 9 4.64 -17.69 -9.82
CA ILE A 9 3.78 -18.25 -8.76
C ILE A 9 4.55 -18.38 -7.43
N GLN A 10 5.83 -18.76 -7.48
CA GLN A 10 6.68 -18.89 -6.29
C GLN A 10 6.97 -17.57 -5.57
N GLU A 11 6.57 -16.43 -6.15
CA GLU A 11 6.71 -15.14 -5.50
C GLU A 11 5.62 -14.81 -4.50
N TYR A 12 4.55 -15.60 -4.50
CA TYR A 12 3.38 -15.39 -3.68
C TYR A 12 3.35 -16.38 -2.53
N SER A 13 2.91 -15.89 -1.38
CA SER A 13 2.77 -16.68 -0.17
C SER A 13 1.40 -16.42 0.46
N LEU A 14 0.96 -17.38 1.26
CA LEU A 14 -0.16 -17.22 2.17
C LEU A 14 0.42 -17.03 3.56
N TYR A 15 0.03 -15.98 4.26
CA TYR A 15 0.38 -15.73 5.66
C TYR A 15 -0.78 -16.06 6.57
N CYS A 16 -0.49 -16.61 7.74
CA CYS A 16 -1.43 -16.62 8.85
C CYS A 16 -0.97 -15.61 9.89
N ILE A 17 -1.85 -14.67 10.22
CA ILE A 17 -1.64 -13.67 11.26
C ILE A 17 -2.61 -13.96 12.38
N VAL A 18 -2.09 -14.25 13.58
CA VAL A 18 -2.90 -14.44 14.77
C VAL A 18 -2.89 -13.14 15.58
N GLU A 19 -4.06 -12.68 15.99
CA GLU A 19 -4.19 -11.43 16.75
C GLU A 19 -3.40 -11.52 18.07
N GLY A 20 -2.54 -10.52 18.30
CA GLY A 20 -1.68 -10.46 19.49
C GLY A 20 -0.31 -11.12 19.33
N ASP A 21 -0.08 -11.88 18.25
CA ASP A 21 1.26 -12.33 17.90
C ASP A 21 2.04 -11.21 17.18
N GLN A 22 3.30 -11.02 17.56
CA GLN A 22 4.18 -10.05 16.92
C GLN A 22 4.85 -10.62 15.67
N TYR A 23 4.90 -11.94 15.55
CA TYR A 23 5.55 -12.61 14.43
C TYR A 23 4.50 -13.07 13.42
N THR A 24 4.78 -12.83 12.16
CA THR A 24 4.01 -13.36 11.04
C THR A 24 4.97 -14.17 10.19
N MET A 25 4.60 -15.40 9.87
CA MET A 25 5.36 -16.27 8.98
C MET A 25 4.46 -16.73 7.83
N PRO A 26 5.01 -16.84 6.61
CA PRO A 26 4.27 -17.48 5.53
C PRO A 26 4.04 -18.95 5.89
N LEU A 27 2.89 -19.48 5.46
CA LEU A 27 2.64 -20.91 5.49
C LEU A 27 3.64 -21.62 4.58
N GLU A 28 4.10 -22.78 5.03
CA GLU A 28 4.93 -23.64 4.20
C GLU A 28 4.11 -24.26 3.06
N TYR A 29 4.77 -24.57 1.95
CA TYR A 29 4.11 -25.07 0.75
C TYR A 29 3.35 -26.40 0.98
N ASP A 30 3.82 -27.23 1.90
CA ASP A 30 3.24 -28.52 2.25
C ASP A 30 2.28 -28.46 3.45
N GLU A 31 2.06 -27.26 4.02
CA GLU A 31 1.17 -27.09 5.15
C GLU A 31 -0.31 -27.14 4.72
N TYR A 32 -1.09 -28.01 5.35
CA TYR A 32 -2.51 -28.15 5.02
C TYR A 32 -3.35 -27.09 5.74
N ILE A 33 -3.86 -26.13 4.96
CA ILE A 33 -4.59 -24.97 5.47
C ILE A 33 -5.78 -25.37 6.36
N LEU A 34 -6.49 -26.46 6.08
CA LEU A 34 -7.64 -26.84 6.91
C LEU A 34 -7.23 -27.40 8.27
N ASP A 35 -6.07 -28.03 8.39
CA ASP A 35 -5.56 -28.48 9.69
C ASP A 35 -5.14 -27.29 10.55
N LEU A 36 -4.44 -26.32 9.94
CA LEU A 36 -4.08 -25.06 10.58
C LEU A 36 -5.31 -24.31 11.08
N VAL A 37 -6.30 -24.11 10.21
CA VAL A 37 -7.54 -23.40 10.57
C VAL A 37 -8.31 -24.15 11.65
N ALA A 38 -8.43 -25.48 11.56
CA ALA A 38 -9.11 -26.27 12.59
C ALA A 38 -8.44 -26.15 13.97
N GLU A 39 -7.11 -26.06 14.02
CA GLU A 39 -6.39 -25.83 15.27
C GLU A 39 -6.64 -24.42 15.83
N LEU A 40 -6.59 -23.39 14.99
CA LEU A 40 -6.85 -22.00 15.40
C LEU A 40 -8.28 -21.83 15.93
N GLU A 41 -9.26 -22.40 15.25
CA GLU A 41 -10.67 -22.40 15.67
C GLU A 41 -10.86 -23.14 17.00
N ARG A 42 -10.21 -24.31 17.17
CA ARG A 42 -10.28 -25.09 18.42
C ARG A 42 -9.72 -24.30 19.62
N ASN A 43 -8.74 -23.45 19.38
CA ASN A 43 -8.11 -22.62 20.41
C ASN A 43 -8.80 -21.25 20.58
N GLU A 44 -9.89 -20.98 19.85
CA GLU A 44 -10.63 -19.70 19.85
C GLU A 44 -9.73 -18.50 19.51
N ASN A 45 -8.73 -18.71 18.64
CA ASN A 45 -7.84 -17.65 18.18
C ASN A 45 -8.54 -16.77 17.15
N THR A 46 -8.39 -15.44 17.26
CA THR A 46 -8.68 -14.54 16.12
C THR A 46 -7.50 -14.61 15.15
N TYR A 47 -7.75 -14.96 13.89
CA TYR A 47 -6.71 -15.06 12.86
C TYR A 47 -7.16 -14.49 11.51
N TYR A 48 -6.17 -14.19 10.67
CA TYR A 48 -6.34 -13.70 9.31
C TYR A 48 -5.43 -14.47 8.37
N LEU A 49 -5.97 -14.90 7.24
CA LEU A 49 -5.17 -15.44 6.13
C LEU A 49 -4.98 -14.35 5.08
N ILE A 50 -3.72 -14.03 4.78
CA ILE A 50 -3.36 -12.95 3.85
C ILE A 50 -2.55 -13.53 2.69
N PHE A 51 -3.10 -13.42 1.49
CA PHE A 51 -2.38 -13.74 0.27
C PHE A 51 -1.64 -12.50 -0.22
N CYS A 52 -0.33 -12.62 -0.43
CA CYS A 52 0.48 -11.50 -0.90
C CYS A 52 1.71 -11.97 -1.68
N ARG A 53 2.28 -11.05 -2.46
CA ARG A 53 3.58 -11.23 -3.14
C ARG A 53 4.71 -10.92 -2.15
N SER A 54 5.46 -11.94 -1.75
CA SER A 54 6.53 -11.82 -0.74
C SER A 54 7.89 -11.49 -1.33
N VAL A 55 8.15 -11.86 -2.59
CA VAL A 55 9.42 -11.61 -3.28
C VAL A 55 9.20 -11.03 -4.69
N TRP A 56 10.23 -10.38 -5.22
CA TRP A 56 10.11 -9.51 -6.40
C TRP A 56 11.24 -9.78 -7.41
N TYR A 57 11.28 -10.98 -7.98
CA TYR A 57 12.23 -11.34 -9.03
C TYR A 57 11.70 -11.04 -10.44
N CYS A 58 10.40 -11.20 -10.65
CA CYS A 58 9.70 -10.87 -11.89
C CYS A 58 9.40 -9.37 -11.94
N ASP A 59 9.45 -8.78 -13.13
CA ASP A 59 9.05 -7.38 -13.32
C ASP A 59 7.55 -7.18 -13.02
N LEU A 60 7.20 -5.97 -12.60
CA LEU A 60 5.80 -5.56 -12.46
C LEU A 60 5.13 -5.55 -13.83
N ARG A 61 3.94 -6.17 -13.91
CA ARG A 61 3.12 -6.18 -15.12
C ARG A 61 1.92 -5.25 -14.99
N LEU A 62 1.58 -4.61 -16.10
CA LEU A 62 0.42 -3.72 -16.23
C LEU A 62 -0.61 -4.25 -17.24
N ASP A 63 -0.54 -5.56 -17.54
CA ASP A 63 -1.38 -6.25 -18.52
C ASP A 63 -2.68 -6.82 -17.92
N SER A 64 -2.80 -6.85 -16.59
CA SER A 64 -3.97 -7.36 -15.87
C SER A 64 -4.40 -6.39 -14.78
N GLU A 65 -5.60 -5.82 -14.91
CA GLU A 65 -6.22 -4.95 -13.90
C GLU A 65 -6.24 -5.59 -12.51
N LEU A 66 -6.71 -6.84 -12.41
CA LEU A 66 -6.69 -7.56 -11.12
C LEU A 66 -5.28 -7.77 -10.55
N TYR A 67 -4.24 -7.89 -11.40
CA TYR A 67 -2.86 -7.95 -10.90
C TYR A 67 -2.44 -6.60 -10.32
N ILE A 68 -2.68 -5.52 -11.07
CA ILE A 68 -2.40 -4.14 -10.63
C ILE A 68 -3.09 -3.87 -9.29
N ASP A 69 -4.40 -4.15 -9.21
CA ASP A 69 -5.18 -3.94 -7.99
C ASP A 69 -4.66 -4.77 -6.82
N THR A 70 -4.33 -6.04 -7.03
CA THR A 70 -3.84 -6.91 -5.95
C THR A 70 -2.54 -6.35 -5.37
N ILE A 71 -1.60 -5.97 -6.25
CA ILE A 71 -0.32 -5.43 -5.82
C ILE A 71 -0.48 -4.03 -5.20
N PHE A 72 -1.31 -3.18 -5.79
CA PHE A 72 -1.60 -1.84 -5.28
C PHE A 72 -2.16 -1.91 -3.86
N HIS A 73 -3.22 -2.69 -3.64
CA HIS A 73 -3.84 -2.83 -2.32
C HIS A 73 -2.95 -3.54 -1.29
N GLN A 74 -1.98 -4.35 -1.73
CA GLN A 74 -0.97 -4.92 -0.85
C GLN A 74 0.02 -3.85 -0.32
N ILE A 75 0.38 -2.86 -1.13
CA ILE A 75 1.43 -1.88 -0.81
C ILE A 75 0.90 -0.65 -0.05
N ILE A 76 -0.34 -0.22 -0.32
CA ILE A 76 -0.94 0.98 0.29
C ILE A 76 -0.84 0.99 1.83
N PRO A 77 -1.19 -0.10 2.56
CA PRO A 77 -1.15 -0.07 4.02
C PRO A 77 0.24 0.25 4.57
N ASP A 78 1.29 -0.31 3.97
CA ASP A 78 2.68 -0.06 4.37
C ASP A 78 3.14 1.36 4.02
N TYR A 79 2.70 1.88 2.88
CA TYR A 79 2.92 3.28 2.52
C TYR A 79 2.28 4.24 3.53
N LEU A 80 0.99 4.05 3.84
CA LEU A 80 0.24 4.90 4.76
C LEU A 80 0.76 4.77 6.20
N ALA A 81 1.23 3.58 6.60
CA ALA A 81 1.92 3.39 7.87
C ALA A 81 3.30 4.09 7.93
N GLY A 82 3.85 4.49 6.78
CA GLY A 82 5.14 5.18 6.67
C GLY A 82 6.34 4.25 6.58
N TYR A 83 6.14 2.94 6.40
CA TYR A 83 7.21 1.95 6.31
C TYR A 83 8.03 2.06 5.03
N LEU A 84 7.46 2.65 3.98
CA LEU A 84 8.12 2.82 2.68
C LEU A 84 8.87 4.16 2.56
N ILE A 85 8.80 5.02 3.57
CA ILE A 85 9.48 6.31 3.58
C ILE A 85 10.78 6.19 4.38
N VAL A 86 11.86 5.84 3.69
CA VAL A 86 13.20 5.83 4.28
C VAL A 86 13.78 7.24 4.19
N THR A 87 13.38 8.10 5.12
CA THR A 87 13.99 9.41 5.28
C THR A 87 14.93 9.39 6.48
N ALA A 88 16.17 9.82 6.29
CA ALA A 88 17.03 10.15 7.41
C ALA A 88 16.49 11.45 8.03
N LEU A 89 15.46 11.34 8.87
CA LEU A 89 14.91 12.44 9.68
C LEU A 89 15.89 12.86 10.79
N GLN A 90 17.18 12.89 10.48
CA GLN A 90 18.21 13.50 11.35
C GLN A 90 18.07 15.03 11.34
N ASN A 91 17.47 15.58 10.29
CA ASN A 91 17.27 17.01 10.11
C ASN A 91 15.76 17.26 10.03
N THR A 92 15.30 18.29 10.73
CA THR A 92 13.91 18.68 10.99
C THR A 92 13.11 19.10 9.74
N THR A 93 13.55 18.74 8.52
CA THR A 93 12.95 19.18 7.26
C THR A 93 12.95 18.06 6.22
N LEU A 94 11.79 17.80 5.62
CA LEU A 94 11.67 16.91 4.46
C LEU A 94 12.24 17.61 3.21
N PRO A 95 13.12 16.95 2.42
CA PRO A 95 13.55 17.49 1.12
C PRO A 95 12.36 17.76 0.19
N GLN A 96 12.41 18.85 -0.56
CA GLN A 96 11.30 19.25 -1.45
C GLN A 96 10.97 18.19 -2.51
N ASP A 97 11.97 17.43 -3.00
CA ASP A 97 11.70 16.38 -3.99
C ASP A 97 10.87 15.22 -3.40
N ILE A 98 11.09 14.88 -2.13
CA ILE A 98 10.31 13.86 -1.41
C ILE A 98 8.92 14.40 -1.09
N HIS A 99 8.82 15.67 -0.70
CA HIS A 99 7.54 16.36 -0.51
C HIS A 99 6.65 16.25 -1.76
N ASP A 100 7.17 16.63 -2.92
CA ASP A 100 6.41 16.62 -4.17
C ASP A 100 6.01 15.19 -4.59
N LYS A 101 6.89 14.21 -4.36
CA LYS A 101 6.59 12.79 -4.61
C LYS A 101 5.47 12.28 -3.70
N ILE A 102 5.49 12.61 -2.41
CA ILE A 102 4.45 12.20 -1.46
C ILE A 102 3.10 12.83 -1.84
N LEU A 103 3.07 14.13 -2.17
CA LEU A 103 1.84 14.78 -2.62
C LEU A 103 1.33 14.17 -3.94
N ARG A 104 2.23 13.80 -4.85
CA ARG A 104 1.85 13.11 -6.09
C ARG A 104 1.23 11.76 -5.83
N ILE A 105 1.79 10.97 -4.91
CA ILE A 105 1.18 9.70 -4.50
C ILE A 105 -0.19 9.96 -3.85
N ALA A 106 -0.32 10.95 -2.98
CA ALA A 106 -1.60 11.28 -2.36
C ALA A 106 -2.68 11.66 -3.39
N ALA A 107 -2.33 12.44 -4.42
CA ALA A 107 -3.22 12.76 -5.52
C ALA A 107 -3.64 11.50 -6.31
N LEU A 108 -2.69 10.62 -6.63
CA LEU A 108 -2.96 9.35 -7.32
C LEU A 108 -3.88 8.45 -6.48
N LEU A 109 -3.61 8.30 -5.18
CA LEU A 109 -4.47 7.56 -4.24
C LEU A 109 -5.89 8.14 -4.16
N HIS A 110 -6.02 9.47 -4.18
CA HIS A 110 -7.34 10.10 -4.18
C HIS A 110 -8.09 9.81 -5.49
N ARG A 111 -7.38 9.87 -6.62
CA ARG A 111 -7.93 9.60 -7.94
C ARG A 111 -8.32 8.13 -8.13
N SER A 112 -7.51 7.19 -7.66
CA SER A 112 -7.81 5.76 -7.73
C SER A 112 -9.00 5.37 -6.84
N ASN A 113 -9.29 6.13 -5.78
CA ASN A 113 -10.54 6.00 -5.03
C ASN A 113 -11.80 6.51 -5.81
N GLY A 114 -11.65 6.91 -7.08
CA GLY A 114 -12.75 7.35 -7.94
C GLY A 114 -13.16 8.81 -7.74
N MET A 115 -12.33 9.61 -7.04
CA MET A 115 -12.61 11.00 -6.77
C MET A 115 -12.37 11.88 -8.00
N ASN A 116 -13.21 12.91 -8.17
CA ASN A 116 -13.19 13.80 -9.35
C ASN A 116 -12.74 15.24 -9.02
N VAL A 117 -12.52 15.53 -7.74
CA VAL A 117 -12.09 16.84 -7.24
C VAL A 117 -10.84 16.63 -6.40
N ALA A 118 -10.00 17.66 -6.28
CA ALA A 118 -8.82 17.61 -5.43
C ALA A 118 -9.19 17.32 -3.96
N PRO A 119 -8.31 16.61 -3.22
CA PRO A 119 -8.57 16.25 -1.83
C PRO A 119 -8.67 17.50 -0.94
N ASN A 120 -9.61 17.48 0.01
CA ASN A 120 -9.71 18.49 1.05
C ASN A 120 -8.74 18.22 2.23
N GLU A 121 -8.66 19.16 3.18
CA GLU A 121 -7.76 19.06 4.35
C GLU A 121 -8.03 17.85 5.24
N SER A 122 -9.29 17.41 5.35
CA SER A 122 -9.61 16.21 6.11
C SER A 122 -9.17 14.95 5.37
N GLU A 123 -9.37 14.90 4.05
CA GLU A 123 -9.04 13.75 3.20
C GLU A 123 -7.54 13.57 3.02
N ILE A 124 -6.78 14.65 2.81
CA ILE A 124 -5.33 14.57 2.58
C ILE A 124 -4.62 13.87 3.74
N SER A 125 -5.09 14.07 4.97
CA SER A 125 -4.50 13.45 6.17
C SER A 125 -4.53 11.91 6.15
N PHE A 126 -5.51 11.32 5.45
CA PHE A 126 -5.63 9.88 5.28
C PHE A 126 -4.88 9.33 4.07
N LEU A 127 -4.38 10.22 3.19
CA LEU A 127 -3.65 9.87 1.97
C LEU A 127 -2.13 9.99 2.14
N LEU A 128 -1.68 10.55 3.26
CA LEU A 128 -0.28 10.78 3.58
C LEU A 128 0.29 9.71 4.50
N PRO A 129 1.59 9.37 4.39
CA PRO A 129 2.26 8.52 5.36
C PRO A 129 2.23 9.12 6.76
N LYS A 130 1.87 8.33 7.78
CA LYS A 130 1.79 8.78 9.18
C LYS A 130 3.08 9.45 9.69
N THR A 131 4.24 9.00 9.19
CA THR A 131 5.55 9.55 9.56
C THR A 131 5.79 10.96 9.04
N THR A 132 5.06 11.40 8.01
CA THR A 132 5.23 12.71 7.35
C THR A 132 3.98 13.58 7.37
N ALA A 133 2.81 13.03 7.70
CA ALA A 133 1.52 13.71 7.61
C ALA A 133 1.47 15.02 8.41
N ASP A 134 1.85 14.99 9.68
CA ASP A 134 1.81 16.18 10.55
C ASP A 134 2.71 17.31 10.03
N PHE A 135 3.92 16.96 9.55
CA PHE A 135 4.87 17.92 9.00
C PHE A 135 4.32 18.58 7.73
N LEU A 136 3.78 17.78 6.80
CA LEU A 136 3.25 18.25 5.53
C LEU A 136 2.02 19.15 5.71
N ILE A 137 1.11 18.78 6.61
CA ILE A 137 -0.12 19.55 6.84
C ILE A 137 0.19 20.88 7.54
N GLN A 138 1.16 20.91 8.45
CA GLN A 138 1.58 22.16 9.14
C GLN A 138 2.20 23.17 8.17
N HIS A 139 2.86 22.71 7.11
CA HIS A 139 3.35 23.56 6.04
C HIS A 139 2.22 23.83 5.02
N ALA A 140 1.42 24.88 5.26
CA ALA A 140 0.23 25.26 4.48
C ALA A 140 0.40 25.43 2.95
N GLU A 141 1.62 25.30 2.42
CA GLU A 141 1.93 25.32 1.00
C GLU A 141 1.42 24.07 0.25
N TRP A 142 1.20 22.95 0.96
CA TRP A 142 0.72 21.69 0.38
C TRP A 142 -0.56 21.83 -0.45
N SER A 143 -1.48 22.71 -0.04
CA SER A 143 -2.79 22.91 -0.70
C SER A 143 -2.67 23.46 -2.11
N LYS A 144 -1.69 24.34 -2.35
CA LYS A 144 -1.40 24.88 -3.68
C LYS A 144 -0.70 23.84 -4.54
N ASP A 145 0.24 23.12 -3.96
CA ASP A 145 1.03 22.11 -4.66
C ASP A 145 0.16 20.93 -5.08
N ILE A 146 -0.69 20.42 -4.19
CA ILE A 146 -1.63 19.33 -4.51
C ILE A 146 -2.64 19.74 -5.58
N SER A 147 -3.11 21.00 -5.56
CA SER A 147 -4.04 21.50 -6.58
C SER A 147 -3.39 21.53 -7.96
N LYS A 148 -2.12 21.97 -8.02
CA LYS A 148 -1.33 21.97 -9.25
C LYS A 148 -1.08 20.55 -9.75
N ILE A 149 -0.70 19.62 -8.86
CA ILE A 149 -0.49 18.21 -9.21
C ILE A 149 -1.79 17.56 -9.67
N TRP A 150 -2.92 17.89 -9.03
CA TRP A 150 -4.23 17.33 -9.35
C TRP A 150 -4.65 17.61 -10.79
N GLU A 151 -4.34 18.80 -11.33
CA GLU A 151 -4.63 19.13 -12.73
C GLU A 151 -3.99 18.14 -13.72
N GLU A 152 -2.83 17.57 -13.39
CA GLU A 152 -2.16 16.54 -14.19
C GLU A 152 -2.86 15.18 -14.11
N MET A 153 -3.61 14.91 -13.05
CA MET A 153 -4.25 13.61 -12.76
C MET A 153 -5.68 13.49 -13.30
N ILE A 154 -6.31 14.59 -13.71
CA ILE A 154 -7.72 14.61 -14.18
C ILE A 154 -7.94 13.67 -15.37
N ALA A 155 -6.93 13.51 -16.23
CA ALA A 155 -7.01 12.68 -17.42
C ALA A 155 -6.96 11.17 -17.11
N LEU A 156 -6.48 10.78 -15.93
CA LEU A 156 -6.31 9.37 -15.54
C LEU A 156 -7.65 8.76 -15.12
N ASN A 157 -7.87 7.51 -15.50
CA ASN A 157 -8.92 6.69 -14.90
C ASN A 157 -8.45 6.03 -13.59
N THR A 158 -9.33 5.28 -12.93
CA THR A 158 -9.06 4.64 -11.62
C THR A 158 -7.86 3.70 -11.64
N THR A 159 -7.67 2.91 -12.69
CA THR A 159 -6.59 1.92 -12.82
C THR A 159 -5.28 2.56 -13.31
N GLU A 160 -5.39 3.65 -14.08
CA GLU A 160 -4.23 4.43 -14.55
C GLU A 160 -3.62 5.31 -13.45
N ALA A 161 -4.42 5.67 -12.45
CA ALA A 161 -3.99 6.43 -11.27
C ALA A 161 -3.39 5.52 -10.20
#